data_AF-A0A2H0HTH2-F1
#
_entry.id   AF-A0A2H0HTH2-F1
#
_cell.length_a   1.000
_cell.length_b   1.000
_cell.length_c   1.000
_cell.angle_alpha   90.00
_cell.angle_beta   90.00
_cell.angle_gamma   90.00
#
_symmetry.space_group_name_H-M   'P 1'
#
loop_
_entity.id
_entity.type
_entity.pdbx_description
1 polymer ?
#
loop_
_entity_poly.entity_id
_entity_poly.type
_entity_poly.pdbx_seq_one_letter_code
_entity_poly.pdbx_strand_id
1 'polypeptide(L)'
;MKAIKHTVCVRVEFAESNGVLNTREGAVSYRQGDAMMTGPSGERWPISRQRFEATYEPATSALGQGWYCKRPLVVDARQAISEERVYLRRGEGVLQARPGDWVVTAPDGGQWVVEQDIFAQTYALLDQADG
;
A
#
# COMPACT_ATOMS: atom_id res chain seq x y z
N MET A 1 13.39 10.13 -3.64
CA MET A 1 14.41 9.06 -3.66
C MET A 1 13.75 7.77 -4.11
N LYS A 2 14.53 6.78 -4.58
CA LYS A 2 13.97 5.45 -4.87
C LYS A 2 13.96 4.61 -3.60
N ALA A 3 12.98 3.73 -3.49
CA ALA A 3 12.91 2.71 -2.46
C ALA A 3 12.44 1.39 -3.09
N ILE A 4 12.85 0.26 -2.52
CA ILE A 4 12.32 -1.05 -2.89
C ILE A 4 11.42 -1.54 -1.78
N LYS A 5 10.19 -1.92 -2.13
CA LYS A 5 9.29 -2.63 -1.22
C LYS A 5 9.78 -4.08 -1.11
N HIS A 6 10.06 -4.53 0.11
CA HIS A 6 10.39 -5.92 0.36
C HIS A 6 9.20 -6.83 0.06
N THR A 7 9.48 -8.11 -0.17
CA THR A 7 8.44 -9.14 -0.18
C THR A 7 7.83 -9.20 1.21
N VAL A 8 6.59 -8.75 1.31
CA VAL A 8 5.80 -8.82 2.54
C VAL A 8 4.56 -9.63 2.25
N CYS A 9 4.32 -10.66 3.06
CA CYS A 9 3.12 -11.47 2.98
C CYS A 9 2.06 -10.91 3.93
N VAL A 10 0.84 -10.79 3.42
CA VAL A 10 -0.28 -10.14 4.09
C VAL A 10 -1.51 -11.04 3.98
N ARG A 11 -2.41 -10.92 4.95
CA ARG A 11 -3.70 -11.60 4.88
C ARG A 11 -4.64 -10.81 3.99
N VAL A 12 -5.34 -11.49 3.08
CA VAL A 12 -6.22 -10.88 2.09
C VAL A 12 -7.59 -11.53 2.15
N GLU A 13 -8.59 -10.66 2.15
CA GLU A 13 -10.00 -10.97 1.99
C GLU A 13 -10.53 -10.15 0.80
N PHE A 14 -11.63 -10.56 0.17
CA PHE A 14 -12.22 -9.79 -0.93
C PHE A 14 -13.54 -9.20 -0.47
N ALA A 15 -13.77 -7.92 -0.78
CA ALA A 15 -14.97 -7.21 -0.38
C ALA A 15 -16.22 -7.84 -1.00
N GLU A 16 -17.20 -8.20 -0.18
CA GLU A 16 -18.47 -8.77 -0.66
C GLU A 16 -19.45 -7.70 -1.16
N SER A 17 -19.23 -6.44 -0.80
CA SER A 17 -20.02 -5.28 -1.21
C SER A 17 -19.14 -4.04 -1.33
N ASN A 18 -19.68 -2.97 -1.92
CA ASN A 18 -19.04 -1.66 -1.87
C ASN A 18 -19.03 -1.15 -0.43
N GLY A 19 -18.05 -0.31 -0.09
CA GLY A 19 -17.95 0.27 1.24
C GLY A 19 -16.80 1.26 1.38
N VAL A 20 -16.52 1.61 2.64
CA VAL A 20 -15.43 2.52 3.02
C VAL A 20 -14.69 1.90 4.20
N LEU A 21 -13.36 1.81 4.09
CA LEU A 21 -12.48 1.39 5.17
C LEU A 21 -11.85 2.63 5.79
N ASN A 22 -12.01 2.81 7.10
CA ASN A 22 -11.25 3.81 7.83
C ASN A 22 -9.84 3.26 8.07
N THR A 23 -8.85 3.80 7.35
CA THR A 23 -7.44 3.59 7.65
C THR A 23 -6.96 4.64 8.65
N ARG A 24 -5.71 4.55 9.10
CA ARG A 24 -5.14 5.53 10.03
C ARG A 24 -4.91 6.88 9.37
N GLU A 25 -4.61 6.87 8.08
CA GLU A 25 -4.29 8.04 7.26
C GLU A 25 -5.56 8.64 6.64
N GLY A 26 -6.64 7.88 6.49
CA GLY A 26 -7.91 8.40 5.99
C GLY A 26 -8.92 7.33 5.63
N ALA A 27 -10.13 7.77 5.30
CA ALA A 27 -11.16 6.88 4.76
C ALA A 27 -10.85 6.54 3.30
N VAL A 28 -10.87 5.25 2.98
CA VAL A 28 -10.65 4.73 1.62
C VAL A 28 -11.85 3.92 1.18
N SER A 29 -12.50 4.38 0.11
CA SER A 29 -13.61 3.68 -0.53
C SER A 29 -13.12 2.46 -1.30
N TYR A 30 -13.90 1.39 -1.29
CA TYR A 30 -13.63 0.16 -2.02
C TYR A 30 -14.91 -0.37 -2.68
N ARG A 31 -14.72 -1.19 -3.72
CA ARG A 31 -15.80 -1.83 -4.46
C ARG A 31 -15.88 -3.31 -4.11
N GLN A 32 -17.03 -3.92 -4.35
CA GLN A 32 -17.16 -5.38 -4.34
C GLN A 32 -16.07 -6.02 -5.20
N GLY A 33 -15.42 -7.04 -4.67
CA GLY A 33 -14.31 -7.76 -5.28
C GLY A 33 -12.93 -7.15 -5.05
N ASP A 34 -12.83 -5.93 -4.51
CA ASP A 34 -11.54 -5.33 -4.13
C ASP A 34 -10.89 -6.12 -3.00
N ALA A 35 -9.55 -6.11 -2.98
CA ALA A 35 -8.77 -6.83 -2.00
C ALA A 35 -8.63 -5.99 -0.72
N MET A 36 -9.10 -6.54 0.39
CA MET A 36 -8.97 -6.03 1.74
C MET A 36 -7.70 -6.62 2.35
N MET A 37 -6.65 -5.80 2.44
CA MET A 37 -5.33 -6.21 2.84
C MET A 37 -5.16 -6.00 4.36
N THR A 38 -4.51 -6.94 5.03
CA THR A 38 -4.11 -6.81 6.44
C THR A 38 -2.62 -7.10 6.57
N GLY A 39 -1.86 -6.08 6.95
CA GLY A 39 -0.42 -6.14 7.10
C GLY A 39 0.04 -6.76 8.43
N PRO A 40 1.37 -6.91 8.60
CA PRO A 40 1.96 -7.61 9.75
C PRO A 40 1.69 -6.92 11.10
N SER A 41 1.42 -5.61 11.12
CA SER A 41 1.09 -4.87 12.34
C SER A 41 -0.42 -4.73 12.55
N GLY A 42 -1.23 -5.45 11.77
CA GLY A 42 -2.70 -5.40 11.80
C GLY A 42 -3.28 -4.18 11.10
N GLU A 43 -2.46 -3.37 10.46
CA GLU A 43 -2.90 -2.26 9.62
C GLU A 43 -3.68 -2.79 8.41
N ARG A 44 -4.74 -2.08 8.02
CA ARG A 44 -5.65 -2.53 6.96
C ARG A 44 -5.81 -1.46 5.90
N TRP A 45 -5.81 -1.88 4.64
CA TRP A 45 -6.02 -0.99 3.50
C TRP A 45 -6.69 -1.76 2.35
N PRO A 46 -7.62 -1.14 1.61
CA PRO A 46 -8.14 -1.76 0.40
C PRO A 46 -7.22 -1.42 -0.79
N ILE A 47 -7.14 -2.33 -1.76
CA ILE A 47 -6.66 -2.05 -3.11
C ILE A 47 -7.60 -2.69 -4.11
N SER A 48 -7.71 -2.13 -5.32
CA SER A 48 -8.54 -2.80 -6.32
C SER A 48 -8.07 -4.20 -6.63
N ARG A 49 -9.03 -5.03 -7.03
CA ARG A 49 -8.78 -6.35 -7.59
C ARG A 49 -7.67 -6.39 -8.65
N GLN A 50 -7.72 -5.50 -9.64
CA GLN A 50 -6.72 -5.42 -10.70
C GLN A 50 -5.29 -5.17 -10.18
N ARG A 51 -5.15 -4.22 -9.24
CA ARG A 51 -3.84 -3.90 -8.63
C ARG A 51 -3.32 -5.03 -7.76
N PHE A 52 -4.23 -5.71 -7.06
CA PHE A 52 -3.91 -6.89 -6.29
C PHE A 52 -3.33 -7.99 -7.19
N GLU A 53 -4.06 -8.38 -8.23
CA GLU A 53 -3.63 -9.43 -9.17
C GLU A 53 -2.31 -9.10 -9.88
N ALA A 54 -2.09 -7.83 -10.20
CA ALA A 54 -0.86 -7.39 -10.84
C ALA A 54 0.37 -7.42 -9.91
N THR A 55 0.18 -7.36 -8.58
CA THR A 55 1.28 -7.08 -7.66
C THR A 55 1.41 -8.04 -6.48
N TYR A 56 0.50 -9.00 -6.33
CA TYR A 56 0.51 -10.02 -5.30
C TYR A 56 0.39 -11.41 -5.90
N GLU A 57 1.00 -12.37 -5.23
CA GLU A 57 0.91 -13.79 -5.56
C GLU A 57 0.55 -14.59 -4.30
N PRO A 58 -0.19 -15.70 -4.45
CA PRO A 58 -0.60 -16.49 -3.30
C PRO A 58 0.64 -17.13 -2.65
N ALA A 59 0.72 -17.07 -1.31
CA ALA A 59 1.82 -17.66 -0.54
C ALA A 59 1.76 -19.19 -0.51
N THR A 60 0.59 -19.75 -0.81
CA THR A 60 0.33 -21.19 -0.93
C THR A 60 -0.39 -21.47 -2.25
N SER A 61 -0.68 -22.72 -2.55
CA SER A 61 -1.47 -23.11 -3.73
C SER A 61 -2.98 -22.80 -3.62
N ALA A 62 -3.44 -22.21 -2.51
CA ALA A 62 -4.85 -21.86 -2.32
C ALA A 62 -5.19 -20.54 -3.04
N LEU A 63 -6.26 -20.57 -3.84
CA LEU A 63 -6.86 -19.39 -4.47
C LEU A 63 -8.06 -18.93 -3.61
N GLY A 64 -8.16 -17.62 -3.32
CA GLY A 64 -9.26 -17.05 -2.54
C GLY A 64 -8.76 -16.21 -1.37
N GLN A 65 -9.50 -16.19 -0.26
CA GLN A 65 -8.99 -15.56 0.96
C GLN A 65 -7.75 -16.31 1.48
N GLY A 66 -6.77 -15.60 2.00
CA GLY A 66 -5.56 -16.25 2.51
C GLY A 66 -4.34 -15.33 2.56
N TRP A 67 -3.17 -15.97 2.58
CA TRP A 67 -1.89 -15.27 2.61
C TRP A 67 -1.37 -15.01 1.20
N TYR A 68 -1.01 -13.76 0.94
CA TYR A 68 -0.47 -13.31 -0.34
C TYR A 68 0.80 -12.50 -0.13
N CYS A 69 1.81 -12.75 -0.95
CA CYS A 69 3.08 -12.06 -0.89
C CYS A 69 3.17 -10.98 -1.96
N LYS A 70 3.61 -9.80 -1.56
CA LYS A 70 3.85 -8.67 -2.45
C LYS A 70 5.04 -9.00 -3.35
N ARG A 71 4.88 -8.82 -4.66
CA ARG A 71 6.00 -8.81 -5.60
C ARG A 71 6.90 -7.60 -5.31
N PRO A 72 8.23 -7.76 -5.23
CA PRO A 72 9.14 -6.64 -5.06
C PRO A 72 8.85 -5.52 -6.05
N LEU A 73 8.80 -4.29 -5.55
CA LEU A 73 8.44 -3.13 -6.36
C LEU A 73 9.34 -1.96 -6.01
N VAL A 74 10.06 -1.45 -7.00
CA VAL A 74 10.77 -0.18 -6.89
C VAL A 74 9.79 0.96 -7.06
N VAL A 75 9.84 1.91 -6.14
CA VAL A 75 8.93 3.06 -6.03
C VAL A 75 9.73 4.33 -5.85
N ASP A 76 9.11 5.47 -6.15
CA ASP A 76 9.57 6.74 -5.61
C ASP A 76 8.99 6.91 -4.22
N ALA A 77 9.82 7.37 -3.29
CA ALA A 77 9.42 7.64 -1.92
C ALA A 77 9.97 9.01 -1.51
N ARG A 78 9.22 9.69 -0.65
CA ARG A 78 9.69 10.88 0.07
C ARG A 78 9.03 10.93 1.43
N GLN A 79 9.77 11.41 2.42
CA GLN A 79 9.21 11.68 3.73
C GLN A 79 8.45 13.01 3.68
N ALA A 80 7.26 13.06 4.27
CA ALA A 80 6.50 14.28 4.47
C ALA A 80 7.18 15.09 5.58
N ILE A 81 7.45 16.37 5.28
CA ILE A 81 8.05 17.33 6.24
C ILE A 81 7.00 18.22 6.91
N SER A 82 5.79 18.24 6.36
CA SER A 82 4.63 18.97 6.84
C SER A 82 3.39 18.13 6.59
N GLU A 83 2.29 18.48 7.24
CA GLU A 83 0.99 17.86 6.91
C GLU A 83 0.62 18.11 5.45
N GLU A 84 0.21 17.06 4.74
CA GLU A 84 -0.24 17.17 3.36
C GLU A 84 -1.25 16.09 2.99
N ARG A 85 -2.00 16.37 1.92
CA ARG A 85 -3.06 15.48 1.42
C ARG A 85 -2.60 14.76 0.17
N VAL A 86 -2.69 13.43 0.20
CA VAL A 86 -2.40 12.55 -0.93
C VAL A 86 -3.70 12.00 -1.48
N TYR A 87 -3.99 12.32 -2.74
CA TYR A 87 -5.21 11.88 -3.41
C TYR A 87 -4.99 10.51 -4.03
N LEU A 88 -5.84 9.55 -3.68
CA LEU A 88 -5.78 8.22 -4.27
C LEU A 88 -6.20 8.27 -5.74
N ARG A 89 -5.48 7.52 -6.58
CA ARG A 89 -5.51 7.67 -8.04
C ARG A 89 -6.90 7.57 -8.66
N ARG A 90 -7.81 6.76 -8.12
CA ARG A 90 -9.18 6.64 -8.67
C ARG A 90 -10.23 7.42 -7.88
N GLY A 91 -9.80 8.41 -7.10
CA GLY A 91 -10.70 9.18 -6.24
C GLY A 91 -11.29 8.33 -5.10
N GLU A 92 -10.60 7.25 -4.71
CA GLU A 92 -11.05 6.35 -3.64
C GLU A 92 -11.06 7.05 -2.27
N GLY A 93 -10.26 8.09 -2.11
CA GLY A 93 -10.17 8.86 -0.89
C GLY A 93 -8.99 9.82 -0.91
N VAL A 94 -8.82 10.49 0.21
CA VAL A 94 -7.70 11.39 0.49
C VAL A 94 -7.03 10.87 1.75
N LEU A 95 -5.73 10.59 1.65
CA LEU A 95 -4.91 10.22 2.79
C LEU A 95 -4.20 11.47 3.33
N GLN A 96 -4.13 11.58 4.65
CA GLN A 96 -3.37 12.59 5.35
C GLN A 96 -2.01 12.02 5.69
N ALA A 97 -0.95 12.60 5.12
CA ALA A 97 0.40 12.38 5.59
C ALA A 97 0.72 13.40 6.68
N ARG A 98 1.32 12.93 7.78
CA ARG A 98 1.87 13.76 8.86
C ARG A 98 3.38 13.89 8.67
N PRO A 99 4.01 14.89 9.31
CA PRO A 99 5.47 14.96 9.36
C PRO A 99 6.06 13.63 9.83
N GLY A 100 6.99 13.07 9.06
CA GLY A 100 7.61 11.77 9.32
C GLY A 100 7.03 10.60 8.51
N ASP A 101 5.78 10.69 8.05
CA ASP A 101 5.18 9.68 7.18
C ASP A 101 5.84 9.67 5.80
N TRP A 102 5.72 8.55 5.10
CA TRP A 102 6.24 8.38 3.76
C TRP A 102 5.14 8.45 2.72
N VAL A 103 5.28 9.37 1.77
CA VAL A 103 4.48 9.39 0.54
C VAL A 103 5.20 8.55 -0.49
N VAL A 104 4.53 7.48 -0.93
CA VAL A 104 5.07 6.51 -1.88
C VAL A 104 4.31 6.62 -3.19
N THR A 105 5.05 6.65 -4.30
CA THR A 105 4.53 6.72 -5.67
C THR A 105 5.02 5.51 -6.46
N ALA A 106 4.09 4.69 -6.94
CA ALA A 106 4.39 3.58 -7.83
C ALA A 106 4.76 4.07 -9.25
N PRO A 107 5.44 3.23 -10.06
CA PRO A 107 5.81 3.59 -11.43
C PRO A 107 4.63 3.99 -12.33
N ASP A 108 3.44 3.49 -12.03
CA ASP A 108 2.20 3.82 -12.75
C ASP A 108 1.61 5.18 -12.31
N GLY A 109 2.20 5.85 -11.33
CA GLY A 109 1.74 7.11 -10.73
C GLY A 109 0.77 6.94 -9.57
N GLY A 110 0.40 5.71 -9.17
CA GLY A 110 -0.44 5.51 -8.00
C GLY A 110 0.27 5.88 -6.70
N GLN A 111 -0.38 6.64 -5.83
CA GLN A 111 0.21 7.11 -4.57
C GLN A 111 -0.49 6.53 -3.33
N TRP A 112 0.26 6.40 -2.24
CA TRP A 112 -0.25 6.07 -0.90
C TRP A 112 0.67 6.63 0.19
N VAL A 113 0.15 6.65 1.42
CA VAL A 113 0.89 7.09 2.62
C VAL A 113 1.22 5.86 3.45
N VAL A 114 2.41 5.85 4.04
CA VAL A 114 2.90 4.78 4.93
C VAL A 114 3.52 5.44 6.16
N GLU A 115 3.09 5.04 7.35
CA GLU A 115 3.71 5.49 8.61
C GLU A 115 5.21 5.15 8.65
N GLN A 116 6.01 5.98 9.32
CA GLN A 116 7.46 5.83 9.39
C GLN A 116 7.91 4.42 9.80
N ASP A 117 7.33 3.87 10.87
CA ASP A 117 7.73 2.57 11.41
C ASP A 117 7.37 1.42 10.45
N ILE A 118 6.23 1.53 9.75
CA ILE A 118 5.81 0.55 8.74
C ILE A 118 6.71 0.66 7.51
N PHE A 119 7.09 1.87 7.12
CA PHE A 119 8.00 2.09 6.01
C PHE A 119 9.36 1.44 6.28
N ALA A 120 9.95 1.69 7.45
CA ALA A 120 11.23 1.12 7.85
C ALA A 120 11.22 -0.43 7.90
N GLN A 121 10.08 -1.04 8.23
CA GLN A 121 9.93 -2.50 8.24
C GLN A 121 9.75 -3.11 6.84
N THR A 122 9.10 -2.37 5.93
CA THR A 122 8.60 -2.95 4.66
C THR A 122 9.31 -2.43 3.41
N TYR A 123 10.18 -1.43 3.55
CA TYR A 123 10.95 -0.83 2.46
C TYR A 123 12.42 -0.69 2.83
N ALA A 124 13.28 -0.76 1.82
CA ALA A 124 14.65 -0.29 1.89
C ALA A 124 14.82 0.89 0.95
N LEU A 125 15.45 1.96 1.42
CA LEU A 125 15.87 3.05 0.55
C LEU A 125 16.95 2.52 -0.40
N LEU A 126 16.79 2.81 -1.68
CA LEU A 126 17.83 2.59 -2.66
C LEU A 126 18.64 3.88 -2.69
N ASP A 127 19.81 3.87 -2.06
CA ASP A 127 20.75 4.95 -2.27
C ASP A 127 20.99 5.08 -3.77
N GLN A 128 21.00 6.32 -4.25
CA GLN A 128 21.68 6.61 -5.50
C GLN A 128 23.14 6.24 -5.20
N ALA A 129 23.60 5.06 -5.62
CA ALA A 129 25.03 4.84 -5.71
C ALA A 129 25.56 6.02 -6.52
N ASP A 130 26.40 6.84 -5.87
CA ASP A 130 27.09 7.96 -6.48
C ASP A 130 27.69 7.55 -7.83
N GLY A 131 27.59 8.47 -8.79
CA GLY A 131 28.35 8.63 -10.03
C GLY A 131 29.20 7.48 -10.55
#